data_AF-A7NJ06-F1
#
_entry.id   AF-A7NJ06-F1
#
_cell.length_a   1.000
_cell.length_b   1.000
_cell.length_c   1.000
_cell.angle_alpha   90.00
_cell.angle_beta   90.00
_cell.angle_gamma   90.00
#
_symmetry.space_group_name_H-M   'P 1'
#
loop_
_entity.id
_entity.type
_entity.pdbx_description
1 polymer ?
#
loop_
_entity_poly.entity_id
_entity_poly.type
_entity_poly.pdbx_seq_one_letter_code
_entity_poly.pdbx_strand_id
1 'polypeptide(L)'
;MAEHHQAPDSHPWAELTAPQTLSLLLHELYAPVSALGDQVSRLTDETLDDGERTEIIGHMRARIDDLSRLVVLLKRYLDDYPMPD
;
A
#
# COMPACT_ATOMS: atom_id res chain seq x y z
N MET A 1 40.91 1.86 -2.50
CA MET A 1 39.65 1.14 -2.23
C MET A 1 38.79 2.09 -1.44
N ALA A 2 37.78 2.69 -2.07
CA ALA A 2 36.87 3.60 -1.40
C ALA A 2 35.69 2.77 -0.88
N GLU A 3 35.54 2.74 0.44
CA GLU A 3 34.44 2.09 1.12
C GLU A 3 33.18 2.92 0.87
N HIS A 4 32.36 2.51 -0.10
CA HIS A 4 31.01 3.02 -0.25
C HIS A 4 30.19 2.54 0.95
N HIS A 5 30.15 3.36 2.00
CA HIS A 5 29.14 3.25 3.05
C HIS A 5 27.78 3.48 2.38
N GLN A 6 27.12 2.37 1.99
CA GLN A 6 25.69 2.39 1.71
C GLN A 6 25.02 2.97 2.96
N ALA A 7 24.46 4.18 2.83
CA ALA A 7 23.59 4.73 3.85
C ALA A 7 22.55 3.64 4.16
N PRO A 8 22.31 3.30 5.43
CA PRO A 8 21.24 2.37 5.75
C PRO A 8 19.97 2.92 5.11
N ASP A 9 19.25 2.09 4.36
CA ASP A 9 17.90 2.37 3.87
C ASP A 9 17.01 2.61 5.10
N SER A 10 17.08 3.82 5.65
CA SER A 10 16.27 4.25 6.77
C SER A 10 14.82 4.11 6.34
N HIS A 11 14.04 3.41 7.17
CA HIS A 11 12.62 3.20 6.90
C HIS A 11 11.98 4.55 6.56
N PRO A 12 11.10 4.65 5.54
CA PRO A 12 10.47 5.92 5.15
C PRO A 12 9.67 6.61 6.26
N TRP A 13 9.45 5.92 7.38
CA TRP A 13 8.74 6.41 8.57
C TRP A 13 9.65 6.56 9.79
N ALA A 14 10.96 6.32 9.66
CA ALA A 14 11.90 6.37 10.78
C ALA A 14 11.96 7.76 11.46
N GLU A 15 11.69 8.82 10.70
CA GLU A 15 11.67 10.21 11.19
C GLU A 15 10.27 10.72 11.55
N LEU A 16 9.22 9.90 11.36
CA LEU A 16 7.84 10.30 11.60
C LEU A 16 7.40 9.96 13.02
N THR A 17 6.67 10.88 13.64
CA THR A 17 5.95 10.60 14.89
C THR A 17 4.77 9.66 14.64
N ALA A 18 4.32 8.93 15.67
CA ALA A 18 3.17 8.02 15.52
C ALA A 18 1.92 8.67 14.90
N PRO A 19 1.50 9.89 15.27
CA PRO A 19 0.37 10.57 14.60
C PRO A 19 0.64 10.85 13.11
N GLN A 20 1.86 11.25 12.74
CA GLN A 20 2.23 11.50 11.35
C GLN A 20 2.23 10.22 10.53
N THR A 21 2.77 9.13 11.08
CA THR A 21 2.72 7.80 10.46
C THR A 21 1.28 7.34 10.27
N LEU A 22 0.40 7.53 11.26
CA LEU A 22 -1.02 7.20 11.16
C LEU A 22 -1.77 8.04 10.11
N SER A 23 -1.51 9.35 10.03
CA SER A 23 -2.10 10.20 8.98
C SER A 23 -1.64 9.81 7.58
N LEU A 24 -0.37 9.47 7.42
CA LEU A 24 0.18 8.98 6.16
C LEU A 24 -0.42 7.63 5.78
N LEU A 25 -0.45 6.68 6.71
CA LEU A 25 -1.09 5.37 6.51
C LEU A 25 -2.56 5.51 6.11
N LEU A 26 -3.31 6.38 6.78
CA LEU A 26 -4.72 6.61 6.45
C LEU A 26 -4.88 7.13 5.01
N HIS A 27 -4.02 8.07 4.60
CA HIS A 27 -4.03 8.59 3.24
C HIS A 27 -3.68 7.52 2.20
N GLU A 28 -2.59 6.78 2.43
CA GLU A 28 -2.09 5.73 1.55
C GLU A 28 -3.03 4.53 1.46
N LEU A 29 -3.80 4.23 2.52
CA LEU A 29 -4.83 3.18 2.50
C LEU A 29 -6.11 3.62 1.81
N TYR A 30 -6.52 4.87 2.01
CA TYR A 30 -7.82 5.35 1.52
C TYR A 30 -7.92 5.26 0.00
N ALA A 31 -6.89 5.70 -0.72
CA ALA A 31 -6.90 5.73 -2.18
C ALA A 31 -7.08 4.33 -2.82
N PRO A 32 -6.27 3.30 -2.52
CA PRO A 32 -6.44 1.98 -3.10
C PRO A 32 -7.72 1.28 -2.63
N VAL A 33 -8.14 1.47 -1.37
CA VAL A 33 -9.41 0.89 -0.86
C VAL A 33 -10.62 1.51 -1.56
N SER A 34 -10.66 2.83 -1.70
CA SER A 34 -11.75 3.52 -2.39
C SER A 34 -11.79 3.14 -3.87
N ALA A 35 -10.64 3.06 -4.53
CA ALA A 35 -10.55 2.61 -5.92
C ALA A 35 -11.02 1.16 -6.07
N LEU A 36 -10.64 0.26 -5.15
CA LEU A 36 -11.09 -1.12 -5.18
C LEU A 36 -12.62 -1.21 -5.03
N GLY A 37 -13.22 -0.40 -4.16
CA GLY A 37 -14.67 -0.31 -4.01
C GLY A 37 -15.38 0.12 -5.31
N ASP A 38 -14.83 1.12 -6.00
CA ASP A 38 -15.34 1.56 -7.32
C ASP A 38 -15.23 0.43 -8.35
N GLN A 39 -14.09 -0.25 -8.44
CA GLN A 39 -13.90 -1.37 -9.37
C GLN A 39 -14.85 -2.53 -9.07
N VAL A 40 -15.08 -2.87 -7.79
CA VAL A 40 -16.07 -3.89 -7.40
C VAL A 40 -17.47 -3.46 -7.81
N SER A 41 -17.84 -2.20 -7.60
CA SER A 41 -19.14 -1.68 -8.02
C SER A 41 -19.32 -1.79 -9.53
N ARG A 42 -18.30 -1.42 -10.31
CA ARG A 42 -18.32 -1.55 -11.77
C ARG A 42 -18.45 -3.00 -12.22
N LEU A 43 -17.80 -3.94 -11.55
CA LEU A 43 -17.87 -5.38 -11.85
C LEU A 43 -19.28 -5.96 -11.70
N THR A 44 -20.15 -5.33 -10.91
CA THR A 44 -21.56 -5.73 -10.78
C THR A 44 -22.44 -5.32 -11.96
N ASP A 45 -21.91 -4.50 -12.88
CA ASP A 45 -22.61 -4.11 -14.09
C ASP A 45 -22.68 -5.31 -15.06
N GLU A 46 -23.92 -5.75 -15.34
CA GLU A 46 -24.20 -6.88 -16.22
C GLU A 46 -23.92 -6.55 -17.69
N THR A 47 -23.77 -5.27 -18.05
CA THR A 47 -23.54 -4.81 -19.42
C THR A 47 -22.07 -4.86 -19.87
N LEU A 48 -21.14 -5.12 -18.94
CA LEU A 48 -19.72 -5.20 -19.25
C LEU A 48 -19.38 -6.35 -20.18
N ASP A 49 -18.57 -6.06 -21.20
CA ASP A 49 -17.95 -7.09 -22.02
C ASP A 49 -16.74 -7.75 -21.33
N ASP A 50 -16.26 -8.86 -21.90
CA ASP A 50 -15.15 -9.65 -21.32
C ASP A 50 -13.82 -8.88 -21.26
N GLY A 51 -13.59 -7.97 -22.22
CA GLY A 51 -12.43 -7.08 -22.23
C GLY A 51 -12.49 -6.07 -21.09
N GLU A 52 -13.62 -5.39 -20.92
CA GLU A 52 -13.83 -4.44 -19.82
C GLU A 52 -13.72 -5.12 -18.45
N ARG A 53 -14.29 -6.33 -18.29
CA ARG A 53 -14.12 -7.14 -17.07
C ARG A 53 -12.65 -7.46 -16.80
N THR A 54 -11.90 -7.84 -17.85
CA THR A 54 -10.47 -8.16 -17.72
C THR A 54 -9.66 -6.94 -17.27
N GLU A 55 -9.95 -5.76 -17.82
CA GLU A 55 -9.31 -4.51 -17.42
C GLU A 55 -9.60 -4.16 -15.95
N ILE A 56 -10.88 -4.23 -15.53
CA ILE A 56 -11.29 -3.97 -14.15
C ILE A 56 -10.57 -4.93 -13.20
N ILE A 57 -10.54 -6.23 -13.51
CA ILE A 57 -9.81 -7.23 -12.70
C ILE A 57 -8.31 -6.90 -12.63
N GLY A 58 -7.71 -6.47 -13.75
CA GLY A 58 -6.32 -6.00 -13.79
C GLY A 58 -6.08 -4.81 -12.85
N HIS A 59 -6.97 -3.83 -12.85
CA HIS A 59 -6.91 -2.69 -11.94
C HIS A 59 -7.08 -3.10 -10.48
N MET A 60 -8.03 -4.00 -10.17
CA MET A 60 -8.19 -4.53 -8.81
C MET A 60 -6.92 -5.20 -8.32
N ARG A 61 -6.27 -6.02 -9.15
CA ARG A 61 -5.02 -6.69 -8.80
C ARG A 61 -3.91 -5.70 -8.48
N ALA A 62 -3.75 -4.64 -9.29
CA ALA A 62 -2.78 -3.60 -9.01
C ALA A 62 -3.02 -2.92 -7.65
N ARG A 63 -4.28 -2.65 -7.29
CA ARG A 63 -4.61 -2.05 -5.98
C ARG A 63 -4.37 -3.00 -4.81
N ILE A 64 -4.60 -4.30 -5.00
CA ILE A 64 -4.24 -5.33 -4.02
C ILE A 64 -2.73 -5.41 -3.83
N ASP A 65 -1.94 -5.26 -4.90
CA ASP A 65 -0.47 -5.24 -4.82
C ASP A 65 0.03 -4.00 -4.05
N ASP A 66 -0.57 -2.83 -4.29
CA ASP A 66 -0.27 -1.60 -3.55
C ASP A 66 -0.56 -1.76 -2.04
N LEU A 67 -1.73 -2.30 -1.69
CA LEU A 67 -2.11 -2.59 -0.30
C LEU A 67 -1.15 -3.60 0.34
N SER A 68 -0.78 -4.65 -0.40
CA SER A 68 0.16 -5.67 0.08
C SER A 68 1.53 -5.07 0.39
N ARG A 69 2.03 -4.17 -0.46
CA ARG A 69 3.29 -3.45 -0.22
C ARG A 69 3.21 -2.60 1.04
N LEU A 70 2.09 -1.90 1.26
CA LEU A 70 1.90 -1.08 2.44
C LEU A 70 1.86 -1.92 3.73
N VAL A 71 1.21 -3.09 3.70
CA VAL A 71 1.22 -4.04 4.83
C VAL A 71 2.64 -4.54 5.13
N VAL A 72 3.44 -4.84 4.10
CA VAL A 72 4.83 -5.27 4.29
C VAL A 72 5.68 -4.16 4.90
N LEU A 73 5.52 -2.91 4.44
CA LEU A 73 6.18 -1.74 5.04
C LEU A 73 5.76 -1.56 6.50
N LEU A 74 4.48 -1.72 6.81
CA LEU A 74 3.98 -1.62 8.19
C LEU A 74 4.56 -2.71 9.09
N LYS A 75 4.62 -3.95 8.60
CA LYS A 75 5.24 -5.04 9.35
C LYS A 75 6.71 -4.74 9.64
N ARG A 76 7.48 -4.30 8.64
CA ARG A 76 8.89 -3.96 8.79
C ARG A 76 9.10 -2.82 9.78
N TYR A 77 8.26 -1.79 9.74
CA TYR A 77 8.29 -0.71 10.73
C TYR A 77 8.06 -1.21 12.16
N LEU A 78 7.12 -2.14 12.36
CA LEU A 78 6.87 -2.72 13.68
C LEU A 78 8.00 -3.64 14.16
N ASP A 79 8.62 -4.40 13.25
CA ASP A 79 9.78 -5.24 13.56
C ASP A 79 11.00 -4.36 13.96
N ASP A 80 11.17 -3.20 13.33
CA ASP A 80 12.23 -2.23 13.63
C ASP A 80 11.95 -1.42 14.92
N TYR A 81 10.69 -1.36 15.37
CA TYR A 81 10.23 -0.62 16.56
C TYR A 81 9.47 -1.56 17.52
N PRO A 82 10.15 -2.44 18.26
CA PRO A 82 9.48 -3.33 19.20
C PRO A 82 8.76 -2.50 20.26
N MET A 83 7.44 -2.61 20.28
CA MET A 83 6.62 -1.98 21.30
C MET A 83 7.03 -2.58 22.65
N PRO A 84 7.39 -1.77 23.67
CA PRO A 84 7.68 -2.31 24.99
C PRO A 84 6.40 -2.98 25.54
N ASP A 85 6.57 -4.20 26.08
CA ASP A 85 5.54 -4.96 26.81
C ASP A 85 4.85 -4.13 27.91
#